data_AF-A0A0D2MHA7-F1
#
_entry.id   AF-A0A0D2MHA7-F1
#
_cell.length_a   1.000
_cell.length_b   1.000
_cell.length_c   1.000
_cell.angle_alpha   90.00
_cell.angle_beta   90.00
_cell.angle_gamma   90.00
#
_symmetry.space_group_name_H-M   'P 1'
#
loop_
_entity.id
_entity.type
_entity.pdbx_description
1 polymer ?
#
loop_
_entity_poly.entity_id
_entity_poly.type
_entity_poly.pdbx_seq_one_letter_code
_entity_poly.pdbx_strand_id
1 'polypeptide(L)'
;MIAYKNRFSCPAASGRRAGAHWLAIAVVLTTDMLGVGTLGLPADFARLGWLPALLTMALFIGGGVYSGSIYQRLALRVPDAVVFDQIGSAAMGNLGRGLMLYGYEVSGLVAHALVVILILPLAQMHHLEDVAIVGIFGTLAMLVAIAVVVGKLLATYLAAGGAPPAPTELVAGGSFYVAMVGVVDIAFSFGGQIK
;
A
#
# COMPACT_ATOMS: atom_id res chain seq x y z
N MET A 1 -26.07 37.53 15.32
CA MET A 1 -24.60 37.62 15.12
C MET A 1 -23.94 37.04 16.37
N ILE A 2 -23.61 35.74 16.36
CA ILE A 2 -23.07 35.03 17.54
C ILE A 2 -21.55 35.04 17.42
N ALA A 3 -20.90 35.76 18.33
CA ALA A 3 -19.44 35.87 18.38
C ALA A 3 -18.84 34.60 19.01
N TYR A 4 -18.10 33.81 18.22
CA TYR A 4 -17.28 32.71 18.73
C TYR A 4 -15.99 33.26 19.36
N LYS A 5 -15.97 33.27 20.69
CA LYS A 5 -14.81 33.62 21.51
C LYS A 5 -13.98 32.36 21.76
N ASN A 6 -13.08 32.01 20.85
CA ASN A 6 -12.16 30.88 21.02
C ASN A 6 -11.06 31.24 22.02
N ARG A 7 -11.30 30.91 23.29
CA ARG A 7 -10.27 30.73 24.32
C ARG A 7 -9.73 29.31 24.21
N PHE A 8 -8.68 29.12 23.45
CA PHE A 8 -7.77 27.97 23.59
C PHE A 8 -6.33 28.49 23.62
N SER A 9 -5.97 29.13 24.73
CA SER A 9 -4.56 29.30 25.09
C SER A 9 -4.06 27.95 25.61
N CYS A 10 -3.51 27.13 24.72
CA CYS A 10 -2.77 25.93 25.11
C CYS A 10 -1.38 26.39 25.61
N PRO A 11 -0.91 25.94 26.80
CA PRO A 11 0.46 26.22 27.22
C PRO A 11 1.44 25.57 26.24
N ALA A 12 2.41 26.36 25.77
CA ALA A 12 3.47 25.91 24.89
C ALA A 12 4.35 24.88 25.62
N ALA A 13 4.02 23.60 25.48
CA ALA A 13 4.91 22.52 25.87
C ALA A 13 6.10 22.50 24.90
N SER A 14 7.23 23.05 25.34
CA SER A 14 8.55 23.03 24.67
C SER A 14 9.22 21.65 24.73
N GLY A 15 8.44 20.58 24.54
CA GLY A 15 8.97 19.26 24.27
C GLY A 15 9.32 19.19 22.78
N ARG A 16 10.61 19.10 22.43
CA ARG A 16 11.04 18.66 21.10
C ARG A 16 10.36 17.31 20.85
N ARG A 17 9.26 17.31 20.11
CA ARG A 17 8.71 16.09 19.51
C ARG A 17 9.81 15.60 18.58
N ALA A 18 10.59 14.63 19.02
CA ALA A 18 11.53 13.93 18.17
C ALA A 18 10.66 13.30 17.06
N GLY A 19 10.61 13.96 15.91
CA GLY A 19 9.93 13.40 14.74
C GLY A 19 10.52 12.01 14.48
N ALA A 20 9.67 11.07 14.07
CA ALA A 20 10.15 9.75 13.70
C ALA A 20 11.29 9.89 12.68
N HIS A 21 12.37 9.14 12.92
CA HIS A 21 13.53 9.16 12.04
C HIS A 21 13.08 8.80 10.62
N TRP A 22 13.48 9.58 9.60
CA TRP A 22 13.02 9.42 8.22
C TRP A 22 13.22 7.99 7.69
N LEU A 23 14.27 7.31 8.16
CA LEU A 23 14.57 5.94 7.78
C LEU A 23 13.56 4.96 8.38
N ALA A 24 13.08 5.19 9.60
CA ALA A 24 12.01 4.37 10.19
C ALA A 24 10.71 4.54 9.38
N ILE A 25 10.37 5.77 8.98
CA ILE A 25 9.21 6.04 8.11
C ILE A 25 9.39 5.36 6.76
N ALA A 26 10.57 5.47 6.14
CA ALA A 26 10.86 4.84 4.86
C ALA A 26 10.76 3.30 4.92
N VAL A 27 11.26 2.67 6.00
CA VAL A 27 11.19 1.22 6.19
C VAL A 27 9.75 0.75 6.38
N VAL A 28 8.97 1.46 7.20
CA VAL A 28 7.55 1.15 7.40
C VAL A 28 6.77 1.29 6.08
N LEU A 29 6.92 2.42 5.39
CA LEU A 29 6.28 2.64 4.08
C LEU A 29 6.73 1.57 3.07
N THR A 30 8.01 1.23 3.02
CA THR A 30 8.52 0.17 2.12
C THR A 30 7.88 -1.18 2.43
N THR A 31 7.67 -1.50 3.70
CA THR A 31 6.99 -2.74 4.11
C THR A 31 5.53 -2.72 3.67
N ASP A 32 4.84 -1.60 3.88
CA ASP A 32 3.44 -1.48 3.49
C ASP A 32 3.26 -1.59 1.96
N MET A 33 4.29 -1.21 1.19
CA MET A 33 4.31 -1.43 -0.26
C MET A 33 4.67 -2.85 -0.68
N LEU A 34 5.54 -3.53 0.08
CA LEU A 34 5.88 -4.92 -0.14
C LEU A 34 4.81 -5.80 0.52
N GLY A 35 3.64 -5.87 -0.10
CA GLY A 35 2.51 -6.69 0.34
C GLY A 35 2.58 -8.15 -0.14
N VAL A 36 1.65 -8.97 0.35
CA VAL A 36 1.48 -10.39 -0.06
C VAL A 36 1.32 -10.54 -1.58
N GLY A 37 0.78 -9.52 -2.26
CA GLY A 37 0.65 -9.52 -3.72
C GLY A 37 1.98 -9.70 -4.46
N THR A 38 3.10 -9.23 -3.89
CA THR A 38 4.43 -9.37 -4.50
C THR A 38 4.87 -10.82 -4.70
N LEU A 39 4.32 -11.75 -3.89
CA LEU A 39 4.57 -13.19 -4.03
C LEU A 39 3.89 -13.80 -5.27
N GLY A 40 2.85 -13.13 -5.81
CA GLY A 40 2.14 -13.54 -7.02
C GLY A 40 2.83 -13.12 -8.32
N LEU A 41 3.73 -12.12 -8.27
CA LEU A 41 4.37 -11.56 -9.46
C LEU A 41 5.03 -12.60 -10.39
N PRO A 42 5.77 -13.62 -9.90
CA PRO A 42 6.35 -14.62 -10.80
C PRO A 42 5.29 -15.38 -11.61
N ALA A 43 4.13 -15.66 -11.02
CA ALA A 43 3.02 -16.29 -11.72
C ALA A 43 2.37 -15.34 -12.73
N ASP A 44 2.28 -14.04 -12.42
CA ASP A 44 1.73 -13.04 -13.33
C ASP A 44 2.62 -12.80 -14.54
N PHE A 45 3.94 -12.76 -14.35
CA PHE A 45 4.91 -12.71 -15.43
C PHE A 45 4.82 -13.94 -16.34
N ALA A 46 4.54 -15.13 -15.78
CA ALA A 46 4.30 -16.33 -16.58
C ALA A 46 2.97 -16.28 -17.36
N ARG A 47 1.96 -15.58 -16.84
CA ARG A 47 0.62 -15.45 -17.46
C ARG A 47 0.54 -14.37 -18.54
N LEU A 48 1.26 -13.26 -18.35
CA LEU A 48 1.23 -12.08 -19.23
C LEU A 48 2.36 -12.11 -20.26
N GLY A 49 3.52 -12.66 -19.91
CA GLY A 49 4.77 -12.43 -20.63
C GLY A 49 5.47 -11.18 -20.10
N TRP A 50 6.76 -11.04 -20.42
CA TRP A 50 7.61 -10.04 -19.75
C TRP A 50 7.25 -8.60 -20.13
N LEU A 51 6.91 -8.33 -21.40
CA LEU A 51 6.65 -6.98 -21.89
C LEU A 51 5.34 -6.39 -21.31
N PRO A 52 4.18 -7.06 -21.43
CA PRO A 52 2.95 -6.53 -20.84
C PRO A 52 3.02 -6.46 -19.31
N ALA A 53 3.66 -7.42 -18.63
CA ALA A 53 3.84 -7.35 -17.18
C ALA A 53 4.66 -6.11 -16.76
N LEU A 54 5.79 -5.83 -17.41
CA LEU A 54 6.59 -4.63 -17.13
C LEU A 54 5.84 -3.33 -17.46
N LEU A 55 5.07 -3.30 -18.55
CA LEU A 55 4.29 -2.14 -18.91
C LEU A 55 3.18 -1.87 -17.89
N THR A 56 2.48 -2.90 -17.44
CA THR A 56 1.48 -2.80 -16.37
C THR A 56 2.11 -2.34 -15.06
N MET A 57 3.26 -2.90 -14.67
CA MET A 57 4.01 -2.42 -13.49
C MET A 57 4.40 -0.95 -13.62
N ALA A 58 4.98 -0.54 -14.76
CA ALA A 58 5.38 0.84 -15.00
C ALA A 58 4.19 1.82 -14.92
N LEU A 59 3.02 1.40 -15.43
CA LEU A 59 1.78 2.17 -15.33
C LEU A 59 1.35 2.34 -13.88
N PHE A 60 1.35 1.28 -13.07
CA PHE A 60 1.00 1.37 -11.64
C PHE A 60 2.01 2.17 -10.83
N ILE A 61 3.31 2.03 -11.11
CA ILE A 61 4.36 2.85 -10.49
C ILE A 61 4.13 4.32 -10.83
N GLY A 62 3.91 4.64 -12.10
CA GLY A 62 3.62 6.00 -12.55
C GLY A 62 2.35 6.56 -11.91
N GLY A 63 1.29 5.74 -11.84
CA GLY A 63 0.02 6.08 -11.18
C GLY A 63 0.19 6.35 -9.68
N GLY A 64 0.96 5.52 -8.98
CA GLY A 64 1.28 5.68 -7.56
C GLY A 64 2.08 6.95 -7.28
N VAL A 65 3.14 7.20 -8.04
CA VAL A 65 3.95 8.44 -7.93
C VAL A 65 3.11 9.68 -8.23
N TYR A 66 2.28 9.63 -9.27
CA TYR A 66 1.39 10.73 -9.63
C TYR A 66 0.36 11.00 -8.52
N SER A 67 -0.30 9.95 -8.03
CA SER A 67 -1.27 10.01 -6.94
C SER A 67 -0.64 10.61 -5.67
N GLY A 68 0.51 10.10 -5.24
CA GLY A 68 1.24 10.63 -4.08
C GLY A 68 1.63 12.10 -4.24
N SER A 69 2.05 12.52 -5.43
CA SER A 69 2.37 13.93 -5.70
C SER A 69 1.15 14.85 -5.60
N ILE A 70 -0.04 14.38 -6.00
CA ILE A 70 -1.30 15.12 -5.85
C ILE A 70 -1.66 15.21 -4.37
N TYR A 71 -1.59 14.10 -3.63
CA TYR A 71 -1.89 14.10 -2.19
C TYR A 71 -0.98 15.05 -1.43
N GLN A 72 0.31 15.08 -1.75
CA GLN A 72 1.24 16.02 -1.14
C GLN A 72 0.85 17.48 -1.42
N ARG A 73 0.46 17.80 -2.66
CA ARG A 73 -0.02 19.16 -3.01
C ARG A 73 -1.33 19.51 -2.32
N LEU A 74 -2.19 18.53 -2.13
CA LEU A 74 -3.51 18.72 -1.53
C LEU A 74 -3.42 18.90 -0.01
N ALA A 75 -2.56 18.12 0.65
CA ALA A 75 -2.22 18.27 2.06
C ALA A 75 -1.66 19.67 2.38
N LEU A 76 -0.88 20.26 1.45
CA LEU A 76 -0.40 21.64 1.60
C LEU A 76 -1.49 22.71 1.40
N ARG A 77 -2.58 22.40 0.68
CA ARG A 77 -3.69 23.33 0.43
C ARG A 77 -4.79 23.27 1.49
N VAL A 78 -5.01 22.10 2.08
CA VAL A 78 -6.03 21.89 3.12
C VAL A 78 -5.38 21.21 4.32
N PRO A 79 -4.61 21.97 5.14
CA PRO A 79 -3.87 21.41 6.27
C PRO A 79 -4.77 20.86 7.39
N ASP A 80 -6.04 21.26 7.42
CA ASP A 80 -7.03 20.81 8.41
C ASP A 80 -7.69 19.48 8.06
N ALA A 81 -7.43 18.93 6.86
CA ALA A 81 -8.03 17.67 6.44
C ALA A 81 -7.30 16.47 7.05
N VAL A 82 -7.98 15.73 7.93
CA VAL A 82 -7.43 14.56 8.63
C VAL A 82 -7.86 13.25 7.96
N VAL A 83 -8.90 13.28 7.14
CA VAL A 83 -9.54 12.10 6.51
C VAL A 83 -9.83 12.38 5.04
N PHE A 84 -9.75 11.35 4.18
CA PHE A 84 -9.98 11.47 2.73
C PHE A 84 -11.37 12.03 2.36
N ASP A 85 -12.39 11.81 3.19
CA ASP A 85 -13.74 12.35 2.96
C ASP A 85 -13.78 13.89 3.04
N GLN A 86 -12.98 14.47 3.94
CA GLN A 86 -12.85 15.93 4.09
C GLN A 86 -12.18 16.54 2.86
N ILE A 87 -11.16 15.87 2.34
CA ILE A 87 -10.49 16.25 1.08
C ILE A 87 -11.48 16.18 -0.09
N GLY A 88 -12.23 15.09 -0.22
CA GLY A 88 -13.27 14.92 -1.24
C GLY A 88 -14.38 15.96 -1.12
N SER A 89 -14.78 16.30 0.10
CA SER A 89 -15.77 17.35 0.36
C SER A 89 -15.27 18.75 0.03
N ALA A 90 -13.98 19.03 0.27
CA ALA A 90 -13.36 20.31 -0.07
C ALA A 90 -13.20 20.48 -1.58
N ALA A 91 -12.99 19.40 -2.34
CA ALA A 91 -12.84 19.43 -3.79
C ALA A 91 -14.18 19.44 -4.55
N MET A 92 -15.19 18.68 -4.09
CA MET A 92 -16.42 18.40 -4.86
C MET A 92 -17.71 18.48 -4.03
N GLY A 93 -17.66 19.04 -2.82
CA GLY A 93 -18.82 19.18 -1.94
C GLY A 93 -19.44 17.84 -1.52
N ASN A 94 -20.77 17.81 -1.39
CA ASN A 94 -21.51 16.62 -0.94
C ASN A 94 -21.38 15.42 -1.90
N LEU A 95 -21.11 15.67 -3.19
CA LEU A 95 -20.97 14.61 -4.20
C LEU A 95 -19.63 13.88 -4.09
N GLY A 96 -18.55 14.61 -3.78
CA GLY A 96 -17.25 14.00 -3.47
C GLY A 96 -17.28 13.16 -2.19
N ARG A 97 -18.05 13.61 -1.19
CA ARG A 97 -18.28 12.84 0.04
C ARG A 97 -19.06 11.55 -0.25
N GLY A 98 -20.10 11.64 -1.07
CA GLY A 98 -20.89 10.48 -1.50
C GLY A 98 -20.09 9.45 -2.27
N LEU A 99 -19.27 9.88 -3.25
CA LEU A 99 -18.44 8.96 -4.04
C LEU A 99 -17.38 8.24 -3.20
N MET A 100 -16.75 8.94 -2.25
CA MET A 100 -15.78 8.30 -1.35
C MET A 100 -16.45 7.31 -0.40
N LEU A 101 -17.61 7.65 0.19
CA LEU A 101 -18.34 6.75 1.06
C LEU A 101 -18.86 5.50 0.30
N TYR A 102 -19.46 5.69 -0.88
CA TYR A 102 -19.98 4.57 -1.68
C TYR A 102 -18.87 3.67 -2.24
N GLY A 103 -17.74 4.23 -2.65
CA GLY A 103 -16.60 3.47 -3.16
C GLY A 103 -15.90 2.63 -2.07
N TYR A 104 -15.81 3.14 -0.85
CA TYR A 104 -15.18 2.45 0.28
C TYR A 104 -16.10 1.40 0.93
N GLU A 105 -17.39 1.70 1.12
CA GLU A 105 -18.31 0.80 1.85
C GLU A 105 -18.71 -0.45 1.03
N VAL A 106 -18.78 -0.37 -0.30
CA VAL A 106 -19.31 -1.46 -1.13
C VAL A 106 -18.29 -2.56 -1.43
N SER A 107 -16.99 -2.24 -1.51
CA SER A 107 -15.94 -3.24 -1.84
C SER A 107 -15.45 -4.03 -0.62
N GLY A 108 -15.87 -3.64 0.59
CA GLY A 108 -15.12 -3.93 1.79
C GLY A 108 -15.75 -4.85 2.82
N LEU A 109 -17.07 -5.06 2.83
CA LEU A 109 -17.78 -5.56 4.03
C LEU A 109 -17.21 -6.87 4.62
N VAL A 110 -16.78 -7.81 3.77
CA VAL A 110 -16.17 -9.08 4.23
C VAL A 110 -14.71 -8.87 4.70
N ALA A 111 -13.92 -8.08 3.97
CA ALA A 111 -12.55 -7.76 4.36
C ALA A 111 -12.51 -6.93 5.66
N HIS A 112 -13.45 -6.00 5.83
CA HIS A 112 -13.56 -5.14 7.01
C HIS A 112 -13.99 -5.95 8.23
N ALA A 113 -14.84 -6.96 8.10
CA ALA A 113 -15.21 -7.84 9.22
C ALA A 113 -14.00 -8.63 9.76
N LEU A 114 -13.19 -9.21 8.87
CA LEU A 114 -11.95 -9.92 9.23
C LEU A 114 -10.90 -8.98 9.84
N VAL A 115 -10.75 -7.79 9.24
CA VAL A 115 -9.88 -6.74 9.76
C VAL A 115 -10.35 -6.26 11.13
N VAL A 116 -11.65 -6.08 11.35
CA VAL A 116 -12.20 -5.74 12.67
C VAL A 116 -11.89 -6.84 13.66
N ILE A 117 -12.08 -8.12 13.33
CA ILE A 117 -11.75 -9.24 14.23
C ILE A 117 -10.24 -9.28 14.58
N LEU A 118 -9.36 -8.92 13.63
CA LEU A 118 -7.90 -8.88 13.82
C LEU A 118 -7.41 -7.61 14.52
N ILE A 119 -8.04 -6.47 14.28
CA ILE A 119 -7.66 -5.16 14.83
C ILE A 119 -8.31 -4.91 16.18
N LEU A 120 -9.50 -5.46 16.48
CA LEU A 120 -10.15 -5.28 17.78
C LEU A 120 -9.23 -5.67 18.96
N PRO A 121 -8.51 -6.81 18.92
CA PRO A 121 -7.53 -7.17 19.95
C PRO A 121 -6.35 -6.21 20.01
N LEU A 122 -5.84 -5.77 18.86
CA LEU A 122 -4.73 -4.81 18.77
C LEU A 122 -5.14 -3.42 19.30
N ALA A 123 -6.39 -3.02 19.10
CA ALA A 123 -6.96 -1.77 19.61
C ALA A 123 -7.15 -1.78 21.14
N GLN A 124 -7.16 -2.97 21.77
CA GLN A 124 -7.14 -3.10 23.23
C GLN A 124 -5.72 -2.98 23.80
N MET A 125 -4.67 -2.99 22.98
CA MET A 125 -3.31 -2.71 23.43
C MET A 125 -3.16 -1.19 23.62
N HIS A 126 -3.27 -0.74 24.87
CA HIS A 126 -3.13 0.67 25.23
C HIS A 126 -1.69 1.20 25.15
N HIS A 127 -0.70 0.33 24.90
CA HIS A 127 0.70 0.71 24.74
C HIS A 127 1.08 0.73 23.27
N LEU A 128 1.40 1.92 22.75
CA LEU A 128 1.83 2.14 21.37
C LEU A 128 3.10 1.33 21.00
N GLU A 129 3.91 0.98 22.01
CA GLU A 129 5.11 0.15 21.85
C GLU A 129 4.76 -1.30 21.45
N ASP A 130 3.72 -1.89 22.04
CA ASP A 130 3.29 -3.26 21.74
C ASP A 130 2.73 -3.39 20.31
N VAL A 131 2.05 -2.35 19.83
CA VAL A 131 1.54 -2.29 18.44
C VAL A 131 2.69 -2.19 17.43
N ALA A 132 3.71 -1.39 17.74
CA ALA A 132 4.87 -1.23 16.86
C ALA A 132 5.67 -2.53 16.70
N ILE A 133 5.78 -3.33 17.77
CA ILE A 133 6.46 -4.63 17.75
C ILE A 133 5.80 -5.60 16.77
N VAL A 134 4.47 -5.67 16.73
CA VAL A 134 3.73 -6.53 15.78
C VAL A 134 4.05 -6.15 14.33
N GLY A 135 4.11 -4.84 14.04
CA GLY A 135 4.50 -4.33 12.72
C GLY A 135 5.94 -4.75 12.34
N ILE A 136 6.89 -4.62 13.26
CA ILE A 136 8.29 -5.03 13.05
C ILE A 136 8.40 -6.52 12.73
N PHE A 137 7.70 -7.38 13.48
CA PHE A 137 7.68 -8.82 13.19
C PHE A 137 7.07 -9.14 11.83
N GLY A 138 5.99 -8.44 11.45
CA GLY A 138 5.40 -8.54 10.12
C GLY A 138 6.39 -8.19 9.00
N THR A 139 7.09 -7.06 9.15
CA THR A 139 8.15 -6.63 8.22
C THR A 139 9.25 -7.68 8.10
N LEU A 140 9.77 -8.15 9.23
CA LEU A 140 10.86 -9.13 9.26
C LEU A 140 10.44 -10.45 8.60
N ALA A 141 9.23 -10.94 8.89
CA ALA A 141 8.70 -12.15 8.25
C ALA A 141 8.61 -12.00 6.73
N MET A 142 8.16 -10.83 6.24
CA MET A 142 8.08 -10.53 4.80
C MET A 142 9.46 -10.51 4.15
N LEU A 143 10.43 -9.83 4.78
CA LEU A 143 11.81 -9.75 4.28
C LEU A 143 12.48 -11.13 4.24
N VAL A 144 12.24 -11.97 5.26
CA VAL A 144 12.73 -13.36 5.28
C VAL A 144 12.09 -14.18 4.17
N ALA A 145 10.78 -14.06 3.93
CA ALA A 145 10.12 -14.76 2.84
C ALA A 145 10.71 -14.37 1.47
N ILE A 146 10.92 -13.08 1.22
CA ILE A 146 11.58 -12.57 0.01
C ILE A 146 13.00 -13.13 -0.11
N ALA A 147 13.80 -13.06 0.96
CA ALA A 147 15.17 -13.57 0.97
C ALA A 147 15.25 -15.07 0.69
N VAL A 148 14.32 -15.87 1.22
CA VAL A 148 14.23 -17.31 0.95
C VAL A 148 13.89 -17.59 -0.52
N VAL A 149 12.93 -16.85 -1.09
CA VAL A 149 12.55 -17.01 -2.51
C VAL A 149 13.72 -16.64 -3.43
N VAL A 150 14.34 -15.47 -3.20
CA VAL A 150 15.51 -15.02 -3.97
C VAL A 150 16.67 -15.99 -3.81
N GLY A 151 16.94 -16.45 -2.59
CA GLY A 151 17.99 -17.43 -2.30
C GLY A 151 17.77 -18.76 -3.03
N LYS A 152 16.54 -19.27 -3.06
CA LYS A 152 16.19 -20.48 -3.83
C LYS A 152 16.36 -20.29 -5.33
N LEU A 153 15.95 -19.14 -5.88
CA LEU A 153 16.12 -18.83 -7.29
C LEU A 153 17.59 -18.74 -7.67
N LEU A 154 18.40 -18.06 -6.85
CA LEU A 154 19.84 -17.93 -7.06
C LEU A 154 20.55 -19.30 -6.96
N ALA A 155 20.22 -20.10 -5.95
CA ALA A 155 20.78 -21.44 -5.79
C ALA A 155 20.46 -22.34 -7.00
N THR A 156 19.22 -22.26 -7.51
CA THR A 156 18.80 -23.00 -8.71
C THR A 156 19.55 -22.53 -9.95
N TYR A 157 19.73 -21.21 -10.12
CA TYR A 157 20.50 -20.63 -11.22
C TYR A 157 21.97 -21.08 -11.21
N LEU A 158 22.60 -21.04 -10.03
CA LEU A 158 24.00 -21.45 -9.87
C LEU A 158 24.18 -22.96 -10.05
N ALA A 159 23.26 -23.77 -9.51
CA ALA A 159 23.30 -25.23 -9.66
C ALA A 159 23.08 -25.69 -11.12
N ALA A 160 22.26 -24.97 -11.88
CA ALA A 160 22.02 -25.25 -13.30
C ALA A 160 23.14 -24.73 -14.23
N GLY A 161 24.16 -24.04 -13.71
CA GLY A 161 25.23 -23.43 -14.53
C GLY A 161 24.74 -22.29 -15.43
N GLY A 162 23.58 -21.70 -15.11
CA GLY A 162 22.93 -20.68 -15.92
C GLY A 162 21.42 -20.64 -15.70
N ALA A 163 20.72 -19.78 -16.46
CA ALA A 163 19.26 -19.76 -16.39
C ALA A 163 18.72 -21.11 -16.90
N PRO A 164 17.88 -21.82 -16.13
CA PRO A 164 17.13 -22.94 -16.69
C PRO A 164 16.35 -22.43 -17.92
N PRO A 165 16.07 -23.28 -18.93
CA PRO A 165 15.31 -22.91 -20.10
C PRO A 165 13.86 -22.59 -19.69
N ALA A 166 13.66 -21.42 -19.12
CA ALA A 166 12.37 -20.83 -18.87
C ALA A 166 11.93 -20.20 -20.20
N PRO A 167 10.76 -20.57 -20.75
CA PRO A 167 10.23 -19.89 -21.92
C PRO A 167 9.94 -18.44 -21.54
N THR A 168 10.87 -17.54 -21.84
CA THR A 168 10.66 -16.09 -21.71
C THR A 168 9.86 -15.63 -22.92
N GLU A 169 8.55 -15.85 -22.88
CA GLU A 169 7.65 -15.37 -23.92
C GLU A 169 7.53 -13.84 -23.83
N LEU A 170 7.64 -13.17 -24.98
CA LEU A 170 7.53 -11.71 -25.08
C LEU A 170 6.12 -11.23 -24.76
N VAL A 171 5.14 -11.99 -25.24
CA VAL A 171 3.73 -11.90 -24.88
C VAL A 171 3.24 -13.34 -24.73
N ALA A 172 2.61 -13.65 -23.61
CA ALA A 172 2.07 -14.99 -23.38
C ALA A 172 0.83 -15.23 -24.27
N GLY A 173 0.73 -16.42 -24.87
CA GLY A 173 -0.38 -16.81 -25.75
C GLY A 173 -1.72 -17.15 -25.05
N GLY A 174 -1.91 -16.70 -23.80
CA GLY A 174 -3.06 -17.05 -22.96
C GLY A 174 -4.39 -16.39 -23.36
N SER A 175 -5.47 -16.78 -22.69
CA SER A 175 -6.78 -16.13 -22.89
C SER A 175 -6.81 -14.73 -22.27
N PHE A 176 -7.67 -13.85 -22.80
CA PHE A 176 -7.89 -12.51 -22.26
C PHE A 176 -8.21 -12.52 -20.76
N TYR A 177 -8.98 -13.50 -20.30
CA TYR A 177 -9.32 -13.64 -18.88
C TYR A 177 -8.09 -13.86 -18.00
N VAL A 178 -7.15 -14.71 -18.45
CA VAL A 178 -5.90 -14.97 -17.72
C VAL A 178 -5.00 -13.73 -17.68
N ALA A 179 -4.95 -12.98 -18.77
CA ALA A 179 -4.23 -11.70 -18.81
C ALA A 179 -4.87 -10.66 -17.87
N MET A 180 -6.21 -10.57 -17.84
CA MET A 180 -6.93 -9.65 -16.95
C MET A 180 -6.68 -9.99 -15.48
N VAL A 181 -6.69 -11.27 -15.11
CA VAL A 181 -6.35 -11.73 -13.75
C VAL A 181 -4.93 -11.29 -13.39
N GLY A 182 -3.94 -11.51 -14.27
CA GLY A 182 -2.57 -11.06 -14.02
C GLY A 182 -2.45 -9.54 -13.86
N VAL A 183 -3.22 -8.74 -14.60
CA VAL A 183 -3.25 -7.28 -14.43
C VAL A 183 -3.84 -6.89 -13.06
N VAL A 184 -4.90 -7.56 -12.63
CA VAL A 184 -5.52 -7.33 -11.32
C VAL A 184 -4.61 -7.79 -10.17
N ASP A 185 -3.89 -8.90 -10.33
CA ASP A 185 -2.92 -9.41 -9.34
C ASP A 185 -1.72 -8.45 -9.21
N ILE A 186 -1.22 -7.90 -10.33
CA ILE A 186 -0.24 -6.80 -10.31
C ILE A 186 -0.83 -5.57 -9.61
N ALA A 187 -2.05 -5.14 -9.95
CA ALA A 187 -2.70 -4.01 -9.29
C ALA A 187 -2.83 -4.21 -7.78
N PHE A 188 -3.19 -5.42 -7.35
CA PHE A 188 -3.29 -5.81 -5.94
C PHE A 188 -1.94 -5.75 -5.23
N SER A 189 -0.85 -6.11 -5.93
CA SER A 189 0.52 -5.95 -5.42
C SER A 189 0.88 -4.50 -5.11
N PHE A 190 0.29 -3.53 -5.81
CA PHE A 190 0.44 -2.10 -5.56
C PHE A 190 -0.62 -1.52 -4.61
N GLY A 191 -1.58 -2.32 -4.14
CA GLY A 191 -2.73 -1.87 -3.34
C GLY A 191 -2.38 -1.22 -2.00
N GLY A 192 -1.15 -1.42 -1.49
CA GLY A 192 -0.64 -0.72 -0.31
C GLY A 192 -0.46 0.79 -0.50
N GLN A 193 -0.36 1.28 -1.74
CA GLN A 193 -0.04 2.69 -2.05
C GLN A 193 -1.19 3.68 -1.85
N ILE A 194 -2.44 3.22 -1.79
CA ILE A 194 -3.65 4.07 -1.83
C ILE A 194 -4.38 4.09 -0.47
N LYS A 195 -3.80 3.48 0.57
CA LYS A 195 -4.31 3.56 1.94
C LYS A 195 -3.74 4.79 2.66
#